data_AF-A0AAU2JEI4-F1
#
_entry.id   AF-A0AAU2JEI4-F1
#
_cell.length_a   1.000
_cell.length_b   1.000
_cell.length_c   1.000
_cell.angle_alpha   90.00
_cell.angle_beta   90.00
_cell.angle_gamma   90.00
#
_symmetry.space_group_name_H-M   'P 1'
#
loop_
_entity.id
_entity.type
_entity.pdbx_description
1 polymer ?
#
loop_
_entity_poly.entity_id
_entity_poly.type
_entity_poly.pdbx_seq_one_letter_code
_entity_poly.pdbx_strand_id
1 'polypeptide(L)' 'MAKSSRWGLTNAVRYADPAQHRVADVLDAARLLRPINRRRLDCGERWLRGRARQVLADGTSM' A
#
# COMPACT_ATOMS: atom_id res chain seq x y z
N MET A 1 13.39 20.36 23.44
CA MET A 1 12.92 20.75 22.08
C MET A 1 13.18 19.59 21.13
N ALA A 2 12.18 18.72 20.91
CA ALA A 2 12.29 17.65 19.92
C ALA A 2 12.14 18.26 18.51
N LYS A 3 13.16 18.11 17.66
CA LYS A 3 13.03 18.48 16.24
C LYS A 3 12.04 17.52 15.59
N SER A 4 10.82 17.98 15.35
CA SER A 4 9.85 17.25 14.52
C SER A 4 10.41 17.18 13.10
N SER A 5 10.94 16.01 12.75
CA SER A 5 11.39 15.74 11.39
C SER A 5 10.14 15.69 10.51
N ARG A 6 9.97 16.67 9.60
CA ARG A 6 8.82 16.75 8.70
C ARG A 6 8.96 15.72 7.56
N TRP A 7 8.67 14.46 7.85
CA TRP A 7 8.66 13.38 6.88
C TRP A 7 7.20 12.96 6.65
N GLY A 8 6.74 12.96 5.40
CA GLY A 8 5.37 12.59 5.05
C GLY A 8 5.27 11.09 4.78
N LEU A 9 4.51 10.37 5.61
CA LEU A 9 4.14 8.98 5.35
C LEU A 9 2.95 8.95 4.38
N THR A 10 3.12 8.28 3.24
CA THR A 10 2.04 8.04 2.28
C THR A 10 1.96 6.55 1.96
N ASN A 11 0.75 6.03 1.74
CA ASN A 11 0.54 4.60 1.56
C ASN A 11 0.75 4.10 0.12
N ALA A 12 1.23 4.94 -0.80
CA ALA A 12 1.38 4.64 -2.23
C ALA A 12 0.15 3.91 -2.82
N VAL A 13 -1.04 4.48 -2.60
CA VAL A 13 -2.34 3.84 -2.85
C VAL A 13 -2.49 3.45 -4.33
N ARG A 14 -2.90 2.20 -4.58
CA ARG A 14 -3.17 1.64 -5.92
C ARG A 14 -4.61 1.17 -6.11
N TYR A 15 -5.30 0.85 -5.02
CA TYR A 15 -6.66 0.30 -5.04
C TYR A 15 -7.48 0.83 -3.86
N ALA A 16 -8.80 0.75 -3.96
CA ALA A 16 -9.69 1.31 -2.94
C ALA A 16 -9.85 0.35 -1.74
N ASP A 17 -9.96 -0.94 -2.03
CA ASP A 17 -10.30 -1.97 -1.03
C ASP A 17 -9.16 -3.00 -0.88
N PRO A 18 -8.82 -3.45 0.35
CA PRO A 18 -7.76 -4.43 0.60
C PRO A 18 -7.89 -5.74 -0.21
N ALA A 19 -9.10 -6.19 -0.54
CA ALA A 19 -9.32 -7.41 -1.32
C ALA A 19 -8.89 -7.28 -2.80
N GLN A 20 -8.67 -6.06 -3.30
CA GLN A 20 -8.38 -5.80 -4.71
C GLN A 20 -6.93 -6.03 -5.10
N HIS A 21 -6.05 -6.36 -4.15
CA HIS A 21 -4.61 -6.51 -4.41
C HIS A 21 -4.29 -7.58 -5.47
N ARG A 22 -5.02 -8.71 -5.48
CA ARG A 22 -4.86 -9.77 -6.49
C ARG A 22 -5.27 -9.31 -7.89
N VAL A 23 -6.37 -8.59 -7.99
CA VAL A 23 -6.87 -8.07 -9.27
C VAL A 23 -5.91 -7.03 -9.82
N ALA A 24 -5.35 -6.17 -8.94
CA ALA A 24 -4.34 -5.20 -9.31
C ALA A 24 -3.07 -5.87 -9.90
N ASP A 25 -2.60 -6.97 -9.32
CA ASP A 25 -1.46 -7.74 -9.85
C ASP A 25 -1.75 -8.30 -11.26
N VAL A 26 -2.96 -8.81 -11.50
CA VAL A 26 -3.37 -9.33 -12.82
C VAL A 26 -3.42 -8.21 -13.85
N LEU A 27 -4.02 -7.07 -13.50
CA LEU A 27 -4.12 -5.92 -14.39
C LEU A 27 -2.74 -5.34 -14.72
N ASP A 28 -1.80 -5.30 -13.76
CA ASP A 28 -0.44 -4.83 -14.02
C ASP A 28 0.34 -5.80 -14.93
N ALA A 29 0.20 -7.11 -14.70
CA ALA A 29 0.78 -8.13 -15.57
C ALA A 29 0.23 -8.05 -17.01
N ALA A 30 -1.10 -7.90 -17.15
CA ALA A 30 -1.76 -7.72 -18.44
C ALA A 30 -1.29 -6.44 -19.16
N ARG A 31 -1.23 -5.31 -18.44
CA ARG A 31 -0.75 -4.03 -18.96
C ARG A 31 0.68 -4.11 -19.49
N LEU A 32 1.53 -4.88 -18.83
CA LEU A 32 2.94 -5.06 -19.21
C LEU A 32 3.18 -6.20 -20.20
N LEU A 33 2.13 -6.95 -20.57
CA LEU A 33 2.21 -8.18 -21.36
C LEU A 33 3.23 -9.17 -20.77
N ARG A 34 3.23 -9.29 -19.44
CA ARG A 34 4.15 -10.16 -18.69
C ARG A 34 3.41 -11.30 -18.02
N PRO A 35 4.06 -12.47 -17.87
CA PRO A 35 3.53 -13.51 -16.99
C PRO A 35 3.39 -13.01 -15.56
N ILE A 36 2.36 -13.46 -14.86
CA ILE A 36 2.18 -13.15 -13.43
C ILE A 36 3.32 -13.78 -12.63
N ASN A 37 4.12 -12.93 -11.99
CA ASN A 37 5.22 -13.39 -11.15
C ASN A 37 4.73 -13.66 -9.72
N ARG A 38 4.53 -14.94 -9.39
CA ARG A 38 4.09 -15.39 -8.06
C ARG A 38 5.05 -15.02 -6.92
N ARG A 39 6.31 -14.68 -7.23
CA ARG A 39 7.33 -14.27 -6.25
C ARG A 39 7.30 -12.76 -5.95
N ARG A 40 6.56 -11.96 -6.71
CA ARG A 40 6.50 -10.49 -6.59
C ARG A 40 5.07 -9.94 -6.57
N LEU A 41 4.17 -10.64 -5.89
CA LEU A 41 2.78 -10.22 -5.73
C LEU A 41 2.70 -9.05 -4.73
N ASP A 42 1.76 -8.14 -4.94
CA ASP A 42 1.52 -7.05 -3.99
C ASP A 42 1.01 -7.63 -2.66
N CYS A 43 1.63 -7.18 -1.55
CA CYS A 43 1.36 -7.68 -0.20
C CYS A 43 -0.03 -7.31 0.33
N GLY A 44 -0.83 -6.52 -0.42
CA GLY A 44 -2.18 -6.15 0.00
C GLY A 44 -2.25 -4.89 0.84
N GLU A 45 -1.16 -4.14 0.95
CA GLU A 45 -1.05 -2.98 1.84
C GLU A 45 -1.26 -1.63 1.13
N ARG A 46 -1.40 -1.63 -0.20
CA ARG A 46 -1.54 -0.40 -1.01
C ARG A 46 -3.00 0.00 -1.26
N TRP A 47 -3.89 -0.29 -0.31
CA TRP A 47 -5.27 0.18 -0.34
C TRP A 47 -5.44 1.55 0.34
N LEU A 48 -6.56 2.21 0.05
CA LEU A 48 -6.93 3.46 0.70
C LEU A 48 -7.32 3.22 2.17
N ARG A 49 -6.39 3.49 3.09
CA ARG A 49 -6.64 3.39 4.52
C ARG A 49 -7.26 4.66 5.08
N GLY A 50 -8.23 4.48 5.99
CA GLY A 50 -8.70 5.56 6.85
C GLY A 50 -7.60 6.07 7.79
N ARG A 51 -7.73 7.33 8.24
CA ARG A 51 -6.72 8.03 9.05
C ARG A 51 -6.33 7.27 10.33
N ALA A 52 -7.31 6.71 11.05
CA ALA A 52 -7.04 5.92 12.26
C ALA A 52 -6.20 4.66 11.96
N ARG A 53 -6.44 3.99 10.83
CA ARG A 53 -5.66 2.81 10.41
C ARG A 53 -4.24 3.18 9.98
N GLN A 54 -4.04 4.38 9.44
CA GLN A 54 -2.70 4.90 9.12
C GLN A 54 -1.88 5.20 10.38
N VAL A 55 -2.52 5.76 11.42
CA VAL A 55 -1.91 6.08 12.74
C VAL A 55 -1.64 4.85 13.62
N LEU A 56 -2.20 3.69 13.26
CA LEU A 56 -1.82 2.42 13.89
C LEU A 56 -0.66 1.75 13.13
N ALA A 57 -0.49 2.08 11.86
CA ALA A 57 0.53 1.50 10.99
C ALA A 57 1.87 2.23 11.08
N ASP A 58 1.86 3.51 11.46
CA ASP A 58 3.05 4.33 11.69
C ASP A 58 3.71 4.08 13.06
N GLY A 59 3.07 3.29 13.93
CA GLY A 59 3.56 2.96 15.27
C GLY A 59 3.52 4.13 16.25
N THR A 60 2.88 5.25 15.91
CA THR A 60 2.88 6.48 16.72
C THR A 60 1.79 6.49 17.81
N SER A 61 1.43 5.31 18.31
CA SER A 61 0.55 5.17 19.48
C SER A 61 1.38 4.77 20.72
N MET A 62 2.31 5.62 21.11
CA MET A 62 2.77 5.83 22.50
C MET A 62 3.33 7.24 22.64
#